data_AF-A0A136KZW3-F1
#
_entry.id   AF-A0A136KZW3-F1
#
_cell.length_a   1.000
_cell.length_b   1.000
_cell.length_c   1.000
_cell.angle_alpha   90.00
_cell.angle_beta   90.00
_cell.angle_gamma   90.00
#
_symmetry.space_group_name_H-M   'P 1'
#
loop_
_entity.id
_entity.type
_entity.pdbx_description
1 polymer ?
#
loop_
_entity_poly.entity_id
_entity_poly.type
_entity_poly.pdbx_seq_one_letter_code
_entity_poly.pdbx_strand_id
1 'polypeptide(L)'
;MNITRDDPAQVTPIPWPRGGNLPDSCSFVTVEPAQLVLSAVYRSGDSLIVRTYNITQEPVKQASIKFGVPVRSAALVNMAEEVIGELTVQDGARITFDVLPAEVVTVKVEA
;
A
#
# COMPACT_ATOMS: atom_id res chain seq x y z
N MET A 1 15.27 -2.34 21.04
CA MET A 1 15.33 -0.88 21.26
C MET A 1 14.71 -0.23 20.04
N ASN A 2 13.40 0.00 20.06
CA ASN A 2 12.68 0.59 18.92
C ASN A 2 12.84 2.11 18.97
N ILE A 3 13.79 2.63 18.21
CA ILE A 3 13.77 4.03 17.74
C ILE A 3 13.17 3.99 16.34
N THR A 4 11.84 3.93 16.26
CA THR A 4 11.12 4.65 15.21
C THR A 4 10.81 6.01 15.81
N ARG A 5 11.82 6.87 15.88
CA ARG A 5 11.59 8.29 16.15
C ARG A 5 11.08 8.88 14.85
N ASP A 6 9.92 9.51 14.90
CA ASP A 6 9.42 10.31 13.79
C ASP A 6 10.56 11.21 13.28
N ASP A 7 10.77 11.23 11.97
CA ASP A 7 11.74 12.12 11.35
C ASP A 7 11.31 13.57 11.65
N PRO A 8 12.08 14.33 12.45
CA PRO A 8 11.69 15.69 12.84
C PRO A 8 11.48 16.61 11.63
N ALA A 9 12.12 16.31 10.49
CA ALA A 9 11.94 17.06 9.25
C ALA A 9 10.55 16.87 8.62
N GLN A 10 9.83 15.80 8.98
CA GLN A 10 8.49 15.48 8.49
C GLN A 10 7.37 15.94 9.44
N VAL A 11 7.72 16.52 10.59
CA VAL A 11 6.74 17.02 11.55
C VAL A 11 6.33 18.45 11.19
N THR A 12 5.05 18.62 10.82
CA THR A 12 4.47 19.95 10.57
C THR A 12 3.55 20.36 11.72
N PRO A 13 3.84 21.47 12.44
CA PRO A 13 2.95 21.94 13.50
C PRO A 13 1.64 22.47 12.91
N ILE A 14 0.51 22.04 13.46
CA ILE A 14 -0.81 22.50 13.07
C ILE A 14 -1.27 23.58 14.08
N PRO A 15 -1.57 24.81 13.63
CA PRO A 15 -2.01 25.89 14.52
C PRO A 15 -3.37 25.58 15.16
N TRP A 16 -3.60 26.12 16.35
CA TRP A 16 -4.87 26.00 17.07
C TRP A 16 -5.85 27.11 16.62
N PRO A 17 -7.17 26.85 16.51
CA PRO A 17 -7.86 25.58 16.77
C PRO A 17 -7.65 24.55 15.67
N ARG A 18 -7.45 23.29 16.08
CA ARG A 18 -7.43 22.16 15.14
C ARG A 18 -8.86 21.87 14.67
N GLY A 19 -9.02 21.63 13.38
CA GLY A 19 -10.27 21.21 12.75
C GLY A 19 -10.00 20.31 11.56
N GLY A 20 -11.02 19.58 11.11
CA GLY A 20 -10.93 18.63 10.00
C GLY A 20 -11.65 17.33 10.32
N ASN A 21 -11.84 16.50 9.28
CA ASN A 21 -12.54 15.22 9.37
C ASN A 21 -11.59 14.02 9.26
N LEU A 22 -10.28 14.26 9.22
CA LEU A 22 -9.26 13.21 9.17
C LEU A 22 -8.95 12.71 10.58
N PRO A 23 -8.67 11.41 10.75
CA PRO A 23 -8.32 10.86 12.06
C PRO A 23 -6.94 11.34 12.51
N ASP A 24 -6.73 11.38 13.82
CA ASP A 24 -5.43 11.76 14.43
C ASP A 24 -4.28 10.81 14.05
N SER A 25 -4.60 9.58 13.65
CA SER A 25 -3.66 8.58 13.15
C SER A 25 -4.29 7.81 11.99
N CYS A 26 -3.53 7.64 10.91
CA CYS A 26 -3.95 6.91 9.72
C CYS A 26 -2.77 6.14 9.12
N SER A 27 -3.04 4.93 8.63
CA SER A 27 -2.12 4.19 7.76
C SER A 27 -2.67 4.21 6.34
N PHE A 28 -1.96 4.86 5.41
CA PHE A 28 -2.38 4.90 4.01
C PHE A 28 -2.29 3.54 3.33
N VAL A 29 -1.24 2.77 3.65
CA VAL A 29 -0.99 1.42 3.13
C VAL A 29 -0.45 0.56 4.27
N THR A 30 -1.06 -0.60 4.49
CA THR A 30 -0.57 -1.65 5.39
C THR A 30 -0.32 -2.90 4.56
N VAL A 31 0.90 -3.44 4.63
CA VAL A 31 1.33 -4.62 3.86
C VAL A 31 1.60 -5.76 4.83
N GLU A 32 1.04 -6.93 4.54
CA GLU A 32 1.24 -8.15 5.31
C GLU A 32 1.46 -9.34 4.36
N PRO A 33 2.32 -10.31 4.71
CA PRO A 33 3.17 -10.36 5.89
C PRO A 33 4.49 -9.60 5.69
N ALA A 34 5.36 -9.57 6.70
CA ALA A 34 6.61 -8.80 6.69
C ALA A 34 7.62 -9.22 5.59
N GLN A 35 7.45 -10.41 5.01
CA GLN A 35 8.21 -10.87 3.84
C GLN A 35 7.89 -10.07 2.57
N LEU A 36 6.74 -9.41 2.52
CA LEU A 36 6.33 -8.55 1.42
C LEU A 36 6.72 -7.10 1.74
N VAL A 37 7.82 -6.65 1.14
CA VAL A 37 8.37 -5.32 1.42
C VAL A 37 7.81 -4.30 0.46
N LEU A 38 7.31 -3.19 1.01
CA LEU A 38 6.87 -2.02 0.25
C LEU A 38 8.08 -1.26 -0.32
N SER A 39 8.15 -1.11 -1.64
CA SER A 39 9.23 -0.40 -2.32
C SER A 39 8.80 0.91 -2.97
N ALA A 40 7.51 1.05 -3.31
CA ALA A 40 7.00 2.31 -3.85
C ALA A 40 5.52 2.52 -3.50
N VAL A 41 5.18 3.78 -3.20
CA VAL A 41 3.81 4.29 -3.16
C VAL A 41 3.84 5.65 -3.84
N TYR A 42 3.13 5.80 -4.95
CA TYR A 42 3.08 7.05 -5.69
C TYR A 42 1.77 7.18 -6.46
N ARG A 43 1.44 8.41 -6.84
CA ARG A 43 0.28 8.69 -7.68
C ARG A 43 0.69 8.66 -9.16
N SER A 44 -0.12 8.00 -9.99
CA SER A 44 -0.01 8.01 -11.45
C SER A 44 -1.37 8.35 -12.05
N GLY A 45 -1.49 9.55 -12.63
CA GLY A 45 -2.79 10.10 -13.02
C GLY A 45 -3.72 10.22 -11.80
N ASP A 46 -4.88 9.56 -11.85
CA ASP A 46 -5.86 9.51 -10.76
C ASP A 46 -5.79 8.24 -9.91
N SER A 47 -4.80 7.38 -10.19
CA SER A 47 -4.64 6.11 -9.49
C SER A 47 -3.45 6.16 -8.52
N LEU A 48 -3.53 5.34 -7.47
CA LEU A 48 -2.41 5.06 -6.59
C LEU A 48 -1.68 3.79 -7.07
N ILE A 49 -0.37 3.88 -7.24
CA ILE A 49 0.48 2.73 -7.51
C ILE A 49 1.16 2.29 -6.22
N VAL A 50 1.01 1.01 -5.89
CA VAL A 50 1.67 0.37 -4.75
C VAL A 50 2.52 -0.77 -5.26
N ARG A 51 3.83 -0.71 -4.99
CA ARG A 51 4.78 -1.75 -5.38
C ARG A 51 5.35 -2.43 -4.16
N THR A 52 5.29 -3.74 -4.19
CA THR A 52 5.84 -4.62 -3.16
C THR A 52 6.69 -5.70 -3.79
N TYR A 53 7.59 -6.30 -3.02
CA TYR A 53 8.36 -7.45 -3.47
C TYR A 53 8.59 -8.46 -2.35
N ASN A 54 8.59 -9.74 -2.71
CA ASN A 54 8.88 -10.82 -1.78
C ASN A 54 10.40 -10.93 -1.58
N ILE A 55 10.87 -10.77 -0.34
CA ILE A 55 12.31 -10.87 -0.02
C ILE A 55 12.82 -12.29 0.16
N THR A 56 11.94 -13.29 0.10
CA THR A 56 12.26 -14.69 0.39
C THR A 56 12.37 -15.54 -0.88
N GLN A 57 12.97 -16.72 -0.73
CA GLN A 57 13.05 -17.75 -1.76
C GLN A 57 11.83 -18.70 -1.75
N GLU A 58 10.84 -18.43 -0.89
CA GLU A 58 9.61 -19.20 -0.77
C GLU A 58 8.41 -18.36 -1.26
N PRO A 59 7.36 -18.99 -1.80
CA PRO A 59 6.15 -18.25 -2.15
C PRO A 59 5.45 -17.74 -0.88
N VAL A 60 4.98 -16.50 -0.91
CA VAL A 60 4.12 -15.94 0.12
C VAL A 60 2.68 -16.19 -0.28
N LYS A 61 1.94 -16.89 0.59
CA LYS A 61 0.52 -17.18 0.40
C LYS A 61 -0.34 -16.19 1.16
N GLN A 62 -1.47 -15.78 0.56
CA GLN A 62 -2.42 -14.87 1.20
C GLN A 62 -1.77 -13.56 1.67
N ALA A 63 -0.83 -13.03 0.89
CA ALA A 63 -0.34 -11.68 1.15
C ALA A 63 -1.49 -10.68 0.98
N SER A 64 -1.49 -9.61 1.76
CA SER A 64 -2.53 -8.61 1.71
C SER A 64 -1.98 -7.19 1.74
N ILE A 65 -2.69 -6.31 1.06
CA ILE A 65 -2.50 -4.86 1.16
C ILE A 65 -3.84 -4.28 1.60
N LYS A 66 -3.83 -3.54 2.71
CA LYS A 66 -4.97 -2.76 3.19
C LYS A 66 -4.69 -1.28 2.97
N PHE A 67 -5.67 -0.59 2.40
CA PHE A 67 -5.63 0.84 2.14
C PHE A 67 -6.37 1.61 3.24
N GLY A 68 -5.85 2.78 3.60
CA GLY A 68 -6.47 3.69 4.57
C GLY A 68 -7.65 4.50 4.02
N VAL A 69 -7.97 4.30 2.74
CA VAL A 69 -9.04 4.98 2.01
C VAL A 69 -9.93 3.95 1.33
N PRO A 70 -11.21 4.27 1.06
CA PRO A 70 -12.06 3.42 0.22
C PRO A 70 -11.42 3.17 -1.14
N VAL A 71 -11.55 1.93 -1.63
CA VAL A 71 -11.02 1.49 -2.93
C VAL A 71 -12.18 1.03 -3.80
N ARG A 72 -12.32 1.64 -4.98
CA ARG A 72 -13.31 1.25 -6.00
C ARG A 72 -12.86 0.04 -6.80
N SER A 73 -11.59 0.01 -7.21
CA SER A 73 -11.02 -1.11 -7.95
C SER A 73 -9.52 -1.21 -7.74
N ALA A 74 -8.98 -2.41 -8.00
CA ALA A 74 -7.56 -2.69 -7.93
C ALA A 74 -7.17 -3.66 -9.05
N ALA A 75 -6.05 -3.41 -9.69
CA ALA A 75 -5.52 -4.23 -10.77
C ALA A 75 -4.04 -4.53 -10.55
N LEU A 76 -3.63 -5.75 -10.89
CA LEU A 76 -2.24 -6.10 -11.12
C LEU A 76 -1.76 -5.42 -12.39
N VAL A 77 -0.63 -4.75 -12.30
CA VAL A 77 0.01 -4.07 -13.43
C VAL A 77 1.47 -4.49 -13.55
N ASN A 78 2.01 -4.40 -14.76
CA ASN A 78 3.46 -4.53 -14.98
C ASN A 78 4.21 -3.25 -14.56
N MET A 79 5.53 -3.22 -14.71
CA MET A 79 6.33 -2.03 -14.36
C MET A 79 6.04 -0.79 -15.22
N ALA A 80 5.43 -0.95 -16.40
CA ALA A 80 4.96 0.11 -17.27
C ALA A 80 3.50 0.53 -16.97
N GLU A 81 2.92 0.03 -15.87
CA GLU A 81 1.55 0.31 -15.41
C GLU A 81 0.44 -0.21 -16.35
N GLU A 82 0.77 -1.15 -17.24
CA GLU A 82 -0.19 -1.84 -18.08
C GLU A 82 -0.87 -2.95 -17.29
N VAL A 83 -2.20 -3.04 -17.39
CA VAL A 83 -3.02 -4.01 -16.64
C VAL A 83 -2.75 -5.43 -17.15
N ILE A 84 -2.44 -6.32 -16.23
CA ILE A 84 -2.20 -7.75 -16.49
C ILE A 84 -3.18 -8.67 -15.74
N GLY A 85 -3.95 -8.13 -14.80
CA GLY A 85 -5.00 -8.87 -14.10
C GLY A 85 -5.81 -7.97 -13.17
N GLU A 86 -7.04 -8.38 -12.87
CA GLU A 86 -7.91 -7.70 -11.91
C GLU A 86 -7.74 -8.31 -10.51
N LEU A 87 -7.83 -7.49 -9.47
CA LEU A 87 -7.81 -7.94 -8.08
C LEU A 87 -9.15 -7.66 -7.42
N THR A 88 -9.65 -8.63 -6.64
CA THR A 88 -10.87 -8.43 -5.86
C THR A 88 -10.58 -7.56 -4.63
N VAL A 89 -11.30 -6.44 -4.54
CA VAL A 89 -11.31 -5.59 -3.35
C VAL A 89 -12.27 -6.19 -2.31
N GLN A 90 -11.72 -6.58 -1.18
CA GLN A 90 -12.40 -7.11 0.00
C GLN A 90 -12.68 -5.97 0.98
N ASP A 91 -13.86 -5.98 1.58
CA ASP A 91 -14.29 -5.02 2.61
C ASP A 91 -14.09 -3.54 2.21
N GLY A 92 -14.09 -3.26 0.90
CA GLY A 92 -13.93 -1.92 0.32
C GLY A 92 -12.54 -1.30 0.44
N ALA A 93 -11.53 -2.00 0.97
CA ALA A 93 -10.20 -1.41 1.18
C ALA A 93 -9.04 -2.42 1.27
N ARG A 94 -9.27 -3.72 1.08
CA ARG A 94 -8.22 -4.74 1.17
C ARG A 94 -8.13 -5.54 -0.13
N ILE A 95 -6.93 -5.92 -0.52
CA ILE A 95 -6.69 -6.92 -1.56
C ILE A 95 -5.87 -8.06 -0.98
N THR A 96 -6.06 -9.26 -1.51
CA THR A 96 -5.32 -10.46 -1.13
C THR A 96 -4.83 -11.17 -2.38
N PHE A 97 -3.57 -11.61 -2.40
CA PHE A 97 -2.93 -12.27 -3.54
C PHE A 97 -1.78 -13.18 -3.08
N ASP A 98 -1.38 -14.11 -3.95
CA ASP A 98 -0.18 -14.92 -3.75
C ASP A 98 1.01 -14.27 -4.46
N VAL A 99 2.21 -14.41 -3.89
CA VAL A 99 3.45 -13.85 -4.43
C VAL A 99 4.49 -14.95 -4.56
N LEU A 100 5.12 -15.07 -5.73
CA LEU A 100 6.18 -16.02 -6.02
C LEU A 100 7.50 -15.62 -5.32
N PRO A 101 8.47 -16.55 -5.21
CA PRO A 101 9.81 -16.24 -4.74
C PRO A 101 10.43 -15.07 -5.51
N ALA A 102 11.01 -14.09 -4.80
CA ALA A 102 11.65 -12.91 -5.37
C ALA A 102 10.78 -12.06 -6.35
N GLU A 103 9.47 -12.28 -6.39
CA GLU A 103 8.57 -11.56 -7.30
C GLU A 103 8.32 -10.13 -6.84
N VAL A 104 8.26 -9.23 -7.82
CA VAL A 104 7.81 -7.85 -7.66
C VAL A 104 6.35 -7.76 -8.11
N VAL A 105 5.48 -7.35 -7.20
CA VAL A 105 4.06 -7.12 -7.47
C VAL A 105 3.80 -5.61 -7.49
N THR A 106 3.21 -5.12 -8.58
CA THR A 106 2.74 -3.74 -8.69
C THR A 106 1.22 -3.74 -8.81
N VAL A 107 0.57 -2.97 -7.95
CA VAL A 107 -0.88 -2.83 -7.92
C VAL A 107 -1.25 -1.39 -8.25
N LYS A 108 -2.17 -1.23 -9.19
CA LYS A 108 -2.84 0.03 -9.48
C LYS A 108 -4.19 0.06 -8.76
N VAL A 109 -4.47 1.16 -8.06
CA VAL A 109 -5.63 1.30 -7.18
C VAL A 109 -6.40 2.57 -7.54
N GLU A 110 -7.71 2.44 -7.73
CA GLU A 110 -8.63 3.54 -7.93
C GLU A 110 -9.40 3.77 -6.62
N ALA A 111 -9.19 4.91 -5.97
CA ALA A 111 -9.86 5.30 -4.72
C ALA A 111 -11.05 6.23 -4.99
#